data_AF-A0AAV5DQ97-F1
#
_entry.id   AF-A0AAV5DQ97-F1
#
_cell.length_a   1.000
_cell.length_b   1.000
_cell.length_c   1.000
_cell.angle_alpha   90.00
_cell.angle_beta   90.00
_cell.angle_gamma   90.00
#
_symmetry.space_group_name_H-M   'P 1'
#
loop_
_entity.id
_entity.type
_entity.pdbx_description
1 polymer ?
#
loop_
_entity_poly.entity_id
_entity_poly.type
_entity_poly.pdbx_seq_one_letter_code
_entity_poly.pdbx_strand_id
1 'polypeptide(L)'
;MGSLTKAAEEVRPAVEGEDEWSDEAVVYVNGVRRVLPDGLAHLTLLQYLRGTLRNYNWNVRLKWLMANSVRESLANAHGSQCGFCTPGFVMSMYALLRSSKQPPTEDQIEDSLAGNLCRCTGYRPIIDAFRVFSKTDNSVYTNSSSESTNGQTIWPFKNLVPSARNENWKPCSCRNEMDVDANEASLSLRMKRYSPLSYNEIDGNAYDERELIFPPELQLREVTPLKLNGFNDIRWYRPLKLKQVLHLKSCYPDAKLIIGNSEVGVETKFKNAQYKVVLSVTHVPELNILEVKEDGIHIGSSVTGEAEYTDDAPIPPNTLHAALVLSKKAHARILSIDDSLAKTSPGFAGLFLSKDVPGANHIGPIIHDEEIFASDVVTCVGQIIGIIVADTHDNAKMLPTKIISGEVRVGGQEHFYMEPQGTLIWPVDSGNEIHMVSSTQAPQKHQKYVANVLGLPMSKVVCKTKRIGGGFGGKETRSAIYAAAVAVPSYCLRRPVKLILDRDIDMITSGQRHSFLGKYKNGRGSQP
;
A
#
# COMPACT_ATOMS: atom_id res chain seq x y z
N MET A 1 -8.32 6.39 71.15
CA MET A 1 -8.36 4.92 71.09
C MET A 1 -8.63 4.51 69.64
N GLY A 2 -7.84 3.57 69.10
CA GLY A 2 -8.08 2.84 67.84
C GLY A 2 -7.66 3.60 66.57
N SER A 3 -6.41 3.55 66.10
CA SER A 3 -5.62 2.45 65.50
C SER A 3 -5.57 2.59 63.97
N LEU A 4 -4.36 2.91 63.51
CA LEU A 4 -3.91 3.01 62.12
C LEU A 4 -3.85 1.60 61.52
N THR A 5 -4.69 1.31 60.52
CA THR A 5 -4.43 0.21 59.60
C THR A 5 -4.10 0.79 58.23
N LYS A 6 -2.80 0.78 57.91
CA LYS A 6 -2.28 0.87 56.54
C LYS A 6 -3.08 -0.10 55.68
N ALA A 7 -3.73 0.41 54.64
CA ALA A 7 -4.18 -0.43 53.54
C ALA A 7 -2.95 -1.18 52.99
N ALA A 8 -3.10 -2.49 52.85
CA ALA A 8 -2.05 -3.42 52.49
C ALA A 8 -1.27 -2.93 51.26
N GLU A 9 0.05 -2.79 51.44
CA GLU A 9 0.99 -2.83 50.33
C GLU A 9 0.75 -4.16 49.60
N GLU A 10 0.26 -4.09 48.35
CA GLU A 10 0.38 -5.22 47.44
C GLU A 10 1.85 -5.61 47.39
N VAL A 11 2.13 -6.79 47.91
CA VAL A 11 3.44 -7.44 47.88
C VAL A 11 3.83 -7.54 46.41
N ARG A 12 4.72 -6.64 45.98
CA ARG A 12 5.45 -6.79 44.71
C ARG A 12 6.22 -8.10 44.82
N PRO A 13 6.01 -9.10 43.96
CA PRO A 13 6.95 -10.19 43.90
C PRO A 13 8.29 -9.59 43.47
N ALA A 14 9.26 -9.63 44.37
CA ALA A 14 10.63 -9.24 44.10
C ALA A 14 11.11 -10.03 42.87
N VAL A 15 11.66 -9.32 41.89
CA VAL A 15 12.37 -9.92 40.76
C VAL A 15 13.73 -10.40 41.31
N GLU A 16 13.71 -11.46 42.12
CA GLU A 16 14.92 -12.12 42.60
C GLU A 16 15.27 -13.24 41.62
N GLY A 17 16.07 -12.86 40.63
CA GLY A 17 16.68 -13.74 39.66
C GLY A 17 17.74 -12.99 38.88
N GLU A 18 18.91 -12.81 39.50
CA GLU A 18 20.29 -12.60 38.99
C GLU A 18 20.61 -11.86 37.67
N ASP A 19 19.67 -11.22 36.98
CA ASP A 19 19.98 -10.38 35.81
C ASP A 19 19.43 -8.95 36.04
N GLU A 20 20.33 -7.94 36.04
CA GLU A 20 19.95 -6.53 36.11
C GLU A 20 19.12 -6.13 34.87
N TRP A 21 17.86 -5.74 35.08
CA TRP A 21 17.00 -5.22 34.02
C TRP A 21 17.33 -3.76 33.75
N SER A 22 17.71 -3.44 32.52
CA SER A 22 17.95 -2.06 32.12
C SER A 22 16.65 -1.37 31.67
N ASP A 23 16.50 -0.10 32.03
CA ASP A 23 15.44 0.80 31.57
C ASP A 23 15.92 1.76 30.46
N GLU A 24 17.21 1.71 30.09
CA GLU A 24 17.80 2.57 29.07
C GLU A 24 17.69 1.94 27.67
N ALA A 25 16.60 2.26 26.96
CA ALA A 25 16.48 1.90 25.55
C ALA A 25 17.22 2.91 24.65
N VAL A 26 18.31 2.48 24.02
CA VAL A 26 19.11 3.31 23.11
C VAL A 26 18.74 3.01 21.66
N VAL A 27 18.51 4.06 20.87
CA VAL A 27 18.27 3.98 19.42
C VAL A 27 19.10 5.00 18.67
N TYR A 28 19.46 4.69 17.42
CA TYR A 28 20.12 5.63 16.52
C TYR A 28 19.14 6.04 15.42
N VAL A 29 18.98 7.35 15.25
CA VAL A 29 18.17 7.91 14.16
C VAL A 29 19.07 8.79 13.31
N ASN A 30 19.31 8.36 12.07
CA ASN A 30 20.15 9.07 11.11
C ASN A 30 21.58 9.34 11.64
N GLY A 31 22.18 8.33 12.27
CA GLY A 31 23.52 8.42 12.88
C GLY A 31 23.57 9.14 14.23
N VAL A 32 22.45 9.67 14.72
CA VAL A 32 22.40 10.38 16.00
C VAL A 32 21.90 9.46 17.11
N ARG A 33 22.72 9.29 18.16
CA ARG A 33 22.39 8.53 19.38
C ARG A 33 21.21 9.17 20.11
N ARG A 34 20.25 8.36 20.54
CA ARG A 34 19.09 8.77 21.34
C ARG A 34 18.84 7.75 22.44
N VAL A 35 18.64 8.25 23.65
CA VAL A 35 18.07 7.47 24.76
C VAL A 35 16.57 7.73 24.76
N LEU A 36 15.78 6.66 24.72
CA LEU A 36 14.33 6.76 24.81
C LEU A 36 13.95 7.06 26.27
N PRO A 37 13.18 8.13 26.53
CA PRO A 37 12.58 8.33 27.84
C PRO A 37 11.70 7.14 28.24
N ASP A 38 11.65 6.82 29.52
CA ASP A 38 10.68 5.87 30.04
C ASP A 38 9.23 6.38 29.84
N GLY A 39 8.26 5.47 29.80
CA GLY A 39 6.85 5.78 29.55
C GLY A 39 6.44 5.73 28.07
N LEU A 40 7.37 5.41 27.16
CA LEU A 40 7.12 5.41 25.71
C LEU A 40 6.86 4.02 25.11
N ALA A 41 6.76 2.95 25.92
CA ALA A 41 6.61 1.58 25.40
C ALA A 41 5.37 1.35 24.51
N HIS A 42 4.35 2.21 24.65
CA HIS A 42 3.11 2.17 23.88
C HIS A 42 3.20 2.89 22.52
N LEU A 43 4.27 3.65 22.27
CA LEU A 43 4.43 4.41 21.04
C LEU A 43 5.07 3.56 19.94
N THR A 44 4.51 3.65 18.74
CA THR A 44 5.17 3.15 17.54
C THR A 44 6.38 4.02 17.16
N LEU A 45 7.34 3.43 16.44
CA LEU A 45 8.48 4.18 15.90
C LEU A 45 8.02 5.37 15.04
N LEU A 46 6.94 5.21 14.26
CA LEU A 46 6.39 6.29 13.43
C LEU A 46 5.88 7.48 14.27
N GLN A 47 5.21 7.21 15.40
CA GLN A 47 4.76 8.26 16.33
C GLN A 47 5.95 8.95 17.01
N TYR A 48 6.96 8.19 17.42
CA TYR A 48 8.18 8.74 18.01
C TYR A 48 8.94 9.67 17.04
N LEU A 49 9.14 9.23 15.79
CA LEU A 49 9.80 10.00 14.74
C LEU A 49 9.05 11.30 14.39
N ARG A 50 7.71 11.24 14.30
CA ARG A 50 6.90 12.38 13.83
C ARG A 50 6.49 13.34 14.96
N GLY A 51 6.29 12.84 16.16
CA GLY A 51 5.81 13.59 17.32
C GLY A 51 6.95 14.02 18.22
N THR A 52 7.52 13.07 18.95
CA THR A 52 8.52 13.33 19.99
C THR A 52 9.78 13.97 19.41
N LEU A 53 10.42 13.34 18.43
CA LEU A 53 11.67 13.84 17.86
C LEU A 53 11.55 15.22 17.20
N ARG A 54 10.39 15.51 16.60
CA ARG A 54 10.15 16.78 15.91
C ARG A 54 9.89 17.94 16.89
N ASN A 55 9.31 17.66 18.06
CA ASN A 55 9.02 18.65 19.09
C ASN A 55 10.27 19.08 19.88
N TYR A 56 11.24 18.17 20.09
CA TYR A 56 12.47 18.48 20.84
C TYR A 56 13.53 19.25 20.05
N ASN A 57 13.42 19.35 18.72
CA ASN A 57 14.41 20.07 17.92
C ASN A 57 13.83 20.54 16.58
N TRP A 58 13.33 21.78 16.54
CA TRP A 58 12.80 22.43 15.32
C TRP A 58 13.83 22.50 14.17
N ASN A 59 15.13 22.36 14.48
CA ASN A 59 16.23 22.37 13.53
C ASN A 59 16.61 21.00 12.96
N VAL A 60 15.98 19.91 13.42
CA VAL A 60 16.04 18.64 12.68
C VAL A 60 15.06 18.76 11.53
N ARG A 61 15.39 19.59 10.54
CA ARG A 61 15.12 19.18 9.17
C ARG A 61 15.75 17.79 9.10
N LEU A 62 14.93 16.75 9.01
CA LEU A 62 15.32 15.50 8.39
C LEU A 62 16.01 15.92 7.09
N LYS A 63 17.33 16.11 7.15
CA LYS A 63 18.13 16.36 5.98
C LYS A 63 18.09 15.00 5.33
N TRP A 64 17.17 14.86 4.37
CA TRP A 64 17.01 13.74 3.44
C TRP A 64 18.26 13.63 2.55
N LEU A 65 19.44 13.64 3.17
CA LEU A 65 20.74 13.49 2.52
C LEU A 65 21.04 12.01 2.24
N MET A 66 20.28 11.11 2.87
CA MET A 66 20.36 9.66 2.71
C MET A 66 19.51 9.27 1.51
N ALA A 67 20.07 8.47 0.59
CA ALA A 67 19.46 8.07 -0.68
C ALA A 67 19.33 9.21 -1.71
N ASN A 68 20.35 10.06 -1.85
CA ASN A 68 20.35 11.15 -2.85
C ASN A 68 20.18 10.62 -4.27
N SER A 69 20.87 9.54 -4.63
CA SER A 69 20.80 8.88 -5.94
C SER A 69 19.37 8.40 -6.26
N VAL A 70 18.79 7.62 -5.37
CA VAL A 70 17.43 7.06 -5.46
C VAL A 70 16.39 8.17 -5.56
N ARG A 71 16.54 9.21 -4.73
CA ARG A 71 15.65 10.38 -4.73
C ARG A 71 15.74 11.16 -6.04
N GLU A 72 16.94 11.40 -6.54
CA GLU A 72 17.16 12.15 -7.78
C GLU A 72 16.64 11.40 -8.98
N SER A 73 16.91 10.10 -9.07
CA SER A 73 16.35 9.27 -10.12
C SER A 73 14.81 9.33 -10.12
N LEU A 74 14.19 9.12 -8.95
CA LEU A 74 12.74 9.17 -8.81
C LEU A 74 12.14 10.54 -9.17
N ALA A 75 12.83 11.63 -8.84
CA ALA A 75 12.39 12.98 -9.19
C ALA A 75 12.52 13.27 -10.69
N ASN A 76 13.66 12.90 -11.29
CA ASN A 76 13.98 13.15 -12.69
C ASN A 76 13.11 12.33 -13.64
N ALA A 77 12.77 11.10 -13.26
CA ALA A 77 11.86 10.23 -13.99
C ALA A 77 10.37 10.57 -13.79
N HIS A 78 10.06 11.66 -13.06
CA HIS A 78 8.68 12.06 -12.73
C HIS A 78 7.90 10.99 -11.94
N GLY A 79 8.60 10.16 -11.17
CA GLY A 79 8.02 9.15 -10.27
C GLY A 79 7.36 9.73 -9.01
N SER A 80 7.23 11.05 -8.90
CA SER A 80 6.58 11.74 -7.78
C SER A 80 5.62 12.82 -8.26
N GLN A 81 4.35 12.69 -7.84
CA GLN A 81 3.32 13.71 -8.07
C GLN A 81 2.94 14.41 -6.76
N CYS A 82 2.01 13.84 -5.98
CA CYS A 82 1.62 14.42 -4.68
C CYS A 82 2.73 14.31 -3.62
N GLY A 83 3.67 13.39 -3.82
CA GLY A 83 4.87 13.22 -2.98
C GLY A 83 4.68 12.48 -1.66
N PHE A 84 3.46 12.06 -1.30
CA PHE A 84 3.20 11.49 0.02
C PHE A 84 3.74 10.06 0.18
N CYS A 85 3.66 9.24 -0.87
CA CYS A 85 4.20 7.88 -0.89
C CYS A 85 5.70 7.81 -1.21
N THR A 86 6.26 8.89 -1.77
CA THR A 86 7.66 8.96 -2.25
C THR A 86 8.68 8.53 -1.20
N PRO A 87 8.60 8.96 0.08
CA PRO A 87 9.52 8.47 1.11
C PRO A 87 9.55 6.95 1.25
N GLY A 88 8.38 6.29 1.17
CA GLY A 88 8.32 4.83 1.27
C GLY A 88 9.08 4.18 0.12
N PHE A 89 8.80 4.60 -1.11
CA PHE A 89 9.50 4.07 -2.31
C PHE A 89 11.01 4.30 -2.26
N VAL A 90 11.44 5.50 -1.85
CA VAL A 90 12.87 5.81 -1.70
C VAL A 90 13.50 4.90 -0.65
N MET A 91 12.86 4.70 0.51
CA MET A 91 13.41 3.86 1.57
C MET A 91 13.42 2.37 1.22
N SER A 92 12.40 1.85 0.52
CA SER A 92 12.39 0.46 0.04
C SER A 92 13.52 0.20 -0.94
N MET A 93 13.68 1.09 -1.93
CA MET A 93 14.75 0.96 -2.92
C MET A 93 16.13 1.14 -2.28
N TYR A 94 16.28 2.12 -1.39
CA TYR A 94 17.52 2.31 -0.63
C TYR A 94 17.87 1.08 0.22
N ALA A 95 16.89 0.48 0.91
CA ALA A 95 17.12 -0.74 1.68
C ALA A 95 17.59 -1.90 0.78
N LEU A 96 16.97 -2.09 -0.38
CA LEU A 96 17.39 -3.10 -1.37
C LEU A 96 18.84 -2.89 -1.82
N LEU A 97 19.21 -1.66 -2.20
CA LEU A 97 20.58 -1.33 -2.60
C LEU A 97 21.59 -1.57 -1.49
N ARG A 98 21.21 -1.32 -0.23
CA ARG A 98 22.08 -1.55 0.94
C ARG A 98 22.22 -3.03 1.31
N SER A 99 21.24 -3.87 1.00
CA SER A 99 21.29 -5.31 1.25
C SER A 99 21.96 -6.11 0.13
N SER A 100 21.98 -5.58 -1.10
CA SER A 100 22.46 -6.30 -2.27
C SER A 100 23.98 -6.14 -2.45
N LYS A 101 24.70 -7.27 -2.56
CA LYS A 101 26.15 -7.27 -2.85
C LYS A 101 26.44 -6.97 -4.32
N GLN A 102 25.47 -7.23 -5.18
CA GLN A 102 25.50 -6.98 -6.63
C GLN A 102 24.31 -6.09 -6.99
N PRO A 103 24.33 -5.43 -8.16
CA PRO A 103 23.17 -4.68 -8.63
C PRO A 103 21.92 -5.56 -8.68
N PRO A 104 20.78 -5.10 -8.14
CA PRO A 104 19.57 -5.90 -8.10
C PRO A 104 19.01 -6.13 -9.51
N THR A 105 18.32 -7.25 -9.70
CA THR A 105 17.54 -7.54 -10.92
C THR A 105 16.25 -6.72 -10.97
N GLU A 106 15.60 -6.64 -12.13
CA GLU A 106 14.29 -5.96 -12.25
C GLU A 106 13.24 -6.58 -11.31
N ASP A 107 13.18 -7.91 -11.23
CA ASP A 107 12.24 -8.64 -10.37
C ASP A 107 12.46 -8.30 -8.89
N GLN A 108 13.72 -8.29 -8.43
CA GLN A 108 14.05 -7.88 -7.06
C GLN A 108 13.65 -6.44 -6.75
N ILE A 109 13.77 -5.54 -7.74
CA ILE A 109 13.27 -4.17 -7.60
C ILE A 109 11.76 -4.19 -7.45
N GLU A 110 11.02 -4.85 -8.34
CA GLU A 110 9.56 -4.90 -8.29
C GLU A 110 9.04 -5.51 -6.97
N ASP A 111 9.64 -6.60 -6.51
CA ASP A 111 9.33 -7.27 -5.23
C ASP A 111 9.56 -6.33 -4.03
N SER A 112 10.69 -5.60 -4.01
CA SER A 112 11.00 -4.66 -2.93
C SER A 112 10.00 -3.51 -2.81
N LEU A 113 9.26 -3.22 -3.88
CA LEU A 113 8.29 -2.13 -3.95
C LEU A 113 6.84 -2.61 -3.78
N ALA A 114 6.58 -3.92 -3.73
CA ALA A 114 5.24 -4.50 -3.64
C ALA A 114 4.47 -4.03 -2.39
N GLY A 115 5.18 -3.74 -1.30
CA GLY A 115 4.60 -3.18 -0.06
C GLY A 115 4.20 -1.70 -0.15
N ASN A 116 4.44 -1.03 -1.27
CA ASN A 116 4.33 0.41 -1.40
C ASN A 116 3.21 0.80 -2.37
N LEU A 117 2.19 1.50 -1.87
CA LEU A 117 1.07 1.95 -2.70
C LEU A 117 1.27 3.38 -3.23
N CYS A 118 0.95 3.57 -4.51
CA CYS A 118 0.85 4.89 -5.13
C CYS A 118 -0.50 5.06 -5.83
N ARG A 119 -1.22 6.14 -5.51
CA ARG A 119 -2.51 6.48 -6.13
C ARG A 119 -2.39 7.43 -7.32
N CYS A 120 -1.22 8.06 -7.52
CA CYS A 120 -1.06 9.16 -8.46
C CYS A 120 -0.36 8.77 -9.78
N THR A 121 0.76 8.04 -9.68
CA THR A 121 1.70 7.89 -10.80
C THR A 121 1.36 6.75 -11.75
N GLY A 122 0.51 5.81 -11.33
CA GLY A 122 0.30 4.57 -12.09
C GLY A 122 1.52 3.64 -12.10
N TYR A 123 2.45 3.81 -11.14
CA TYR A 123 3.68 3.04 -10.92
C TYR A 123 4.74 3.10 -12.02
N ARG A 124 4.38 3.18 -13.31
CA ARG A 124 5.34 3.15 -14.43
C ARG A 124 6.56 4.07 -14.26
N PRO A 125 6.43 5.38 -14.01
CA PRO A 125 7.59 6.25 -13.84
C PRO A 125 8.40 5.99 -12.56
N ILE A 126 7.84 5.27 -11.58
CA ILE A 126 8.57 4.84 -10.37
C ILE A 126 9.46 3.65 -10.72
N ILE A 127 8.90 2.65 -11.42
CA ILE A 127 9.65 1.48 -11.87
C ILE A 127 10.76 1.91 -12.83
N ASP A 128 10.45 2.77 -13.81
CA ASP A 128 11.44 3.30 -14.74
C ASP A 128 12.58 4.05 -14.01
N ALA A 129 12.27 4.78 -12.94
CA ALA A 129 13.27 5.46 -12.13
C ALA A 129 14.23 4.50 -11.42
N PHE A 130 13.79 3.30 -11.07
CA PHE A 130 14.60 2.38 -10.29
C PHE A 130 15.29 1.31 -11.13
N ARG A 131 14.79 1.02 -12.34
CA ARG A 131 15.46 0.14 -13.32
C ARG A 131 16.86 0.60 -13.71
N VAL A 132 17.18 1.89 -13.57
CA VAL A 132 18.56 2.39 -13.79
C VAL A 132 19.59 1.72 -12.85
N PHE A 133 19.14 1.14 -11.74
CA PHE A 133 19.98 0.43 -10.78
C PHE A 133 20.10 -1.08 -11.07
N SER A 134 19.26 -1.64 -11.95
CA SER A 134 19.48 -2.98 -12.51
C SER A 134 20.42 -2.85 -13.70
N LYS A 135 21.64 -3.38 -13.59
CA LYS A 135 22.68 -3.30 -14.66
C LYS A 135 22.34 -4.22 -15.85
N THR A 136 21.20 -4.00 -16.51
CA THR A 136 20.74 -4.76 -17.68
C THR A 136 20.90 -3.94 -18.95
N ASP A 137 21.44 -4.56 -20.01
CA ASP A 137 21.56 -3.94 -21.33
C ASP A 137 20.16 -3.83 -21.96
N ASN A 138 19.69 -2.59 -22.14
CA ASN A 138 18.37 -2.30 -22.72
C ASN A 138 18.39 -2.21 -24.26
N SER A 139 19.44 -2.70 -24.91
CA SER A 139 19.60 -2.76 -26.38
C SER A 139 18.42 -3.43 -27.12
N VAL A 140 17.64 -4.28 -26.45
CA VAL A 140 16.42 -4.88 -27.00
C VAL A 140 15.24 -3.90 -27.10
N TYR A 141 15.19 -2.89 -26.24
CA TYR A 141 14.10 -1.89 -26.17
C TYR A 141 14.45 -0.58 -26.87
N THR A 142 15.75 -0.29 -27.00
CA THR A 142 16.26 0.82 -27.82
C THR A 142 16.74 0.21 -29.13
N ASN A 143 15.98 0.32 -30.21
CA ASN A 143 16.46 0.00 -31.56
C ASN A 143 17.66 0.91 -31.92
N SER A 144 18.84 0.60 -31.41
CA SER A 144 20.12 1.12 -31.84
C SER A 144 20.84 0.00 -32.57
N SER A 145 20.39 -0.28 -33.78
CA SER A 145 21.15 -1.08 -34.73
C SER A 145 22.36 -0.26 -35.20
N SER A 146 23.48 -0.39 -34.52
CA SER A 146 24.78 -0.10 -35.10
C SER A 146 25.21 -1.28 -35.95
N GLU A 147 24.78 -1.32 -37.22
CA GLU A 147 25.56 -1.91 -38.32
C GLU A 147 24.89 -1.62 -39.67
N SER A 148 25.64 -0.94 -40.52
CA SER A 148 25.32 -0.69 -41.91
C SER A 148 25.38 -2.00 -42.71
N THR A 149 24.22 -2.56 -43.07
CA THR A 149 24.10 -3.40 -44.26
C THR A 149 22.78 -3.14 -44.97
N ASN A 150 22.85 -3.22 -46.30
CA ASN A 150 21.87 -2.75 -47.28
C ASN A 150 20.40 -3.11 -46.98
N GLY A 151 19.56 -2.07 -46.99
CA GLY A 151 18.18 -2.07 -47.49
C GLY A 151 17.34 -3.33 -47.33
N GLN A 152 16.69 -3.48 -46.16
CA GLN A 152 15.32 -4.00 -46.06
C GLN A 152 14.74 -3.63 -44.68
N THR A 153 13.79 -2.69 -44.67
CA THR A 153 13.12 -2.25 -43.44
C THR A 153 12.16 -3.33 -42.94
N ILE A 154 12.55 -4.06 -41.88
CA ILE A 154 11.65 -4.94 -41.13
C ILE A 154 11.02 -4.13 -39.99
N TRP A 155 9.71 -3.92 -40.06
CA TRP A 155 8.91 -3.32 -38.99
C TRP A 155 8.39 -4.43 -38.08
N PRO A 156 8.59 -4.40 -36.74
CA PRO A 156 8.07 -5.42 -35.84
C PRO A 156 6.62 -5.08 -35.43
N PHE A 157 5.73 -4.91 -36.40
CA PHE A 157 4.27 -4.86 -36.20
C PHE A 157 3.56 -5.20 -37.51
N LYS A 158 3.87 -6.37 -38.09
CA LYS A 158 3.18 -6.84 -39.31
C LYS A 158 2.59 -8.24 -39.28
N ASN A 159 2.61 -8.93 -38.14
CA ASN A 159 1.94 -10.22 -38.00
C ASN A 159 0.99 -10.20 -36.82
N LEU A 160 -0.19 -9.61 -37.02
CA LEU A 160 -1.47 -9.96 -36.36
C LEU A 160 -2.59 -9.10 -36.95
N VAL A 161 -2.88 -9.33 -38.23
CA VAL A 161 -4.20 -9.06 -38.80
C VAL A 161 -4.59 -10.32 -39.57
N PRO A 162 -5.62 -11.08 -39.15
CA PRO A 162 -6.17 -12.15 -39.97
C PRO A 162 -6.74 -11.55 -41.25
N SER A 163 -6.40 -12.16 -42.37
CA SER A 163 -6.89 -11.84 -43.70
C SER A 163 -8.42 -11.90 -43.77
N ALA A 164 -9.06 -10.74 -43.94
CA ALA A 164 -10.35 -10.65 -44.60
C ALA A 164 -10.34 -9.41 -45.50
N ARG A 165 -10.40 -9.66 -46.82
CA ARG A 165 -10.59 -8.63 -47.83
C ARG A 165 -11.92 -7.94 -47.54
N ASN A 166 -11.92 -6.62 -47.47
CA ASN A 166 -12.96 -5.80 -48.07
C ASN A 166 -12.39 -4.40 -48.31
N GLU A 167 -12.56 -3.95 -49.54
CA GLU A 167 -11.99 -2.77 -50.16
C GLU A 167 -12.76 -1.53 -49.72
N ASN A 168 -12.05 -0.40 -49.50
CA ASN A 168 -12.52 0.98 -49.28
C ASN A 168 -12.28 1.62 -47.90
N TRP A 169 -11.05 1.57 -47.40
CA TRP A 169 -10.57 2.62 -46.49
C TRP A 169 -9.29 3.26 -47.02
N LYS A 170 -9.39 4.52 -47.48
CA LYS A 170 -8.24 5.35 -47.85
C LYS A 170 -7.49 5.77 -46.57
N PRO A 171 -6.20 5.43 -46.39
CA PRO A 171 -5.36 6.06 -45.38
C PRO A 171 -5.03 7.50 -45.80
N CYS A 172 -5.04 8.43 -44.84
CA CYS A 172 -4.82 9.85 -45.06
C CYS A 172 -3.43 10.17 -45.64
N SER A 173 -3.39 11.16 -46.54
CA SER A 173 -2.20 11.63 -47.25
C SER A 173 -1.43 12.64 -46.39
N CYS A 174 -0.28 12.24 -45.86
CA CYS A 174 0.72 13.17 -45.33
C CYS A 174 2.08 12.81 -45.92
N ARG A 175 2.32 13.27 -47.15
CA ARG A 175 3.60 13.16 -47.86
C ARG A 175 4.54 14.26 -47.32
N ASN A 176 5.74 13.88 -46.90
CA ASN A 176 6.84 14.80 -46.66
C ASN A 176 7.39 15.25 -48.01
N GLU A 177 7.33 16.54 -48.31
CA GLU A 177 8.22 17.18 -49.28
C GLU A 177 8.89 18.35 -48.54
N MET A 178 10.21 18.24 -48.42
CA MET A 178 11.09 19.34 -48.02
C MET A 178 11.39 20.15 -49.28
N ASP A 179 11.11 21.45 -49.24
CA ASP A 179 11.77 22.43 -50.08
C ASP A 179 12.18 23.62 -49.21
N VAL A 180 13.37 24.13 -49.52
CA VAL A 180 14.12 25.14 -48.79
C VAL A 180 13.78 26.50 -49.40
N ASP A 181 13.45 27.52 -48.61
CA ASP A 181 14.07 28.85 -48.72
C ASP A 181 13.60 29.89 -47.68
N ALA A 182 14.61 30.64 -47.21
CA ALA A 182 14.71 32.00 -46.64
C ALA A 182 13.60 32.65 -45.77
N ASN A 183 14.08 33.15 -44.61
CA ASN A 183 13.66 34.36 -43.87
C ASN A 183 12.18 34.57 -43.52
N GLU A 184 11.84 34.35 -42.24
CA GLU A 184 11.32 35.43 -41.38
C GLU A 184 11.20 34.97 -39.92
N ALA A 185 11.50 35.89 -39.00
CA ALA A 185 11.40 35.68 -37.57
C ALA A 185 9.94 35.53 -37.13
N SER A 186 9.55 34.34 -36.66
CA SER A 186 8.38 34.18 -35.82
C SER A 186 8.60 33.09 -34.77
N LEU A 187 8.40 33.49 -33.51
CA LEU A 187 8.42 32.66 -32.32
C LEU A 187 7.43 31.50 -32.44
N SER A 188 7.89 30.32 -32.88
CA SER A 188 7.13 29.09 -32.74
C SER A 188 7.52 28.41 -31.43
N LEU A 189 6.56 28.37 -30.50
CA LEU A 189 6.57 27.51 -29.33
C LEU A 189 6.78 26.05 -29.78
N ARG A 190 8.03 25.59 -29.80
CA ARG A 190 8.38 24.20 -30.02
C ARG A 190 7.83 23.41 -28.84
N MET A 191 6.61 22.90 -28.95
CA MET A 191 6.13 21.79 -28.12
C MET A 191 7.20 20.71 -28.21
N LYS A 192 8.01 20.56 -27.16
CA LYS A 192 8.94 19.43 -27.02
C LYS A 192 8.07 18.18 -27.07
N ARG A 193 8.07 17.49 -28.21
CA ARG A 193 7.59 16.11 -28.28
C ARG A 193 8.40 15.34 -27.25
N TYR A 194 7.72 14.65 -26.35
CA TYR A 194 8.34 13.77 -25.37
C TYR A 194 9.12 12.70 -26.14
N SER A 195 10.45 12.78 -26.12
CA SER A 195 11.31 11.70 -26.60
C SER A 195 11.35 10.61 -25.53
N PRO A 196 11.23 9.32 -25.87
CA PRO A 196 11.49 8.24 -24.92
C PRO A 196 12.86 8.45 -24.28
N LEU A 197 12.94 8.41 -22.94
CA LEU A 197 14.22 8.42 -22.25
C LEU A 197 14.98 7.13 -22.59
N SER A 198 16.20 7.24 -23.11
CA SER A 198 17.07 6.09 -23.32
C SER A 198 17.72 5.72 -22.00
N TYR A 199 17.45 4.53 -21.49
CA TYR A 199 17.93 4.09 -20.18
C TYR A 199 19.46 3.94 -20.13
N ASN A 200 20.12 3.75 -21.28
CA ASN A 200 21.58 3.68 -21.41
C ASN A 200 22.27 5.05 -21.23
N GLU A 201 21.52 6.16 -21.24
CA GLU A 201 22.07 7.52 -21.03
C GLU A 201 22.20 7.88 -19.55
N ILE A 202 21.61 7.09 -18.64
CA ILE A 202 21.66 7.32 -17.19
C ILE A 202 22.70 6.38 -16.59
N ASP A 203 23.91 6.89 -16.34
CA ASP A 203 24.99 6.10 -15.73
C ASP A 203 24.70 5.78 -14.26
N GLY A 204 24.27 4.54 -14.00
CA GLY A 204 24.08 3.99 -12.66
C GLY A 204 25.38 3.89 -11.84
N ASN A 205 26.56 3.99 -12.45
CA ASN A 205 27.85 3.98 -11.74
C ASN A 205 28.30 5.36 -11.29
N ALA A 206 27.70 6.46 -11.78
CA ALA A 206 27.98 7.82 -11.32
C ALA A 206 27.46 8.08 -9.88
N TYR A 207 26.68 7.15 -9.33
CA TYR A 207 26.14 7.21 -7.97
C TYR A 207 27.14 6.58 -6.98
N ASP A 208 28.28 7.25 -6.76
CA ASP A 208 29.25 6.90 -5.73
C ASP A 208 28.75 7.40 -4.35
N GLU A 209 28.26 6.50 -3.51
CA GLU A 209 27.56 6.86 -2.28
C GLU A 209 28.48 6.91 -1.05
N ARG A 210 28.60 8.11 -0.47
CA ARG A 210 29.07 8.30 0.92
C ARG A 210 27.96 7.88 1.88
N GLU A 211 27.88 6.58 2.10
CA GLU A 211 26.87 5.97 2.96
C GLU A 211 27.12 6.19 4.46
N LEU A 212 26.05 6.12 5.25
CA LEU A 212 26.21 6.13 6.70
C LEU A 212 26.91 4.86 7.18
N ILE A 213 27.93 5.07 8.00
CA ILE A 213 28.51 4.00 8.80
C ILE A 213 27.48 3.47 9.80
N PHE A 214 27.54 2.17 10.06
CA PHE A 214 26.80 1.60 11.18
C PHE A 214 27.39 2.16 12.49
N PRO A 215 26.56 2.60 13.46
CA PRO A 215 27.07 3.20 14.69
C PRO A 215 28.02 2.28 15.47
N PRO A 216 29.29 2.66 15.70
CA PRO A 216 30.25 1.79 16.39
C PRO A 216 29.82 1.40 17.81
N GLU A 217 29.12 2.31 18.53
CA GLU A 217 28.56 2.01 19.86
C GLU A 217 27.64 0.78 19.81
N LEU A 218 26.81 0.64 18.78
CA LEU A 218 25.88 -0.50 18.66
C LEU A 218 26.58 -1.81 18.33
N GLN A 219 27.76 -1.76 17.69
CA GLN A 219 28.56 -2.98 17.42
C GLN A 219 29.25 -3.50 18.68
N LEU A 220 29.66 -2.57 19.55
CA LEU A 220 30.40 -2.88 20.77
C LEU A 220 29.48 -3.13 21.98
N ARG A 221 28.19 -2.79 21.88
CA ARG A 221 27.25 -2.87 23.00
C ARG A 221 26.75 -4.30 23.20
N GLU A 222 26.94 -4.82 24.40
CA GLU A 222 26.33 -6.08 24.80
C GLU A 222 24.82 -5.93 24.98
N VAL A 223 24.07 -6.95 24.55
CA VAL A 223 22.62 -6.96 24.67
C VAL A 223 22.25 -7.25 26.13
N THR A 224 21.51 -6.33 26.75
CA THR A 224 20.99 -6.49 28.11
C THR A 224 19.48 -6.74 28.12
N PRO A 225 18.94 -7.43 29.14
CA PRO A 225 17.49 -7.51 29.35
C PRO A 225 16.92 -6.10 29.53
N LEU A 226 15.77 -5.82 28.89
CA LEU A 226 15.13 -4.50 28.97
C LEU A 226 13.76 -4.57 29.63
N LYS A 227 13.45 -3.53 30.41
CA LYS A 227 12.13 -3.29 30.97
C LYS A 227 11.74 -1.84 30.73
N LEU A 228 10.63 -1.61 30.04
CA LEU A 228 10.11 -0.28 29.72
C LEU A 228 8.68 -0.13 30.19
N ASN A 229 8.30 1.07 30.60
CA ASN A 229 6.92 1.42 30.95
C ASN A 229 6.23 2.19 29.82
N GLY A 230 4.92 2.13 29.79
CA GLY A 230 4.06 2.81 28.83
C GLY A 230 2.83 3.44 29.49
N PHE A 231 2.10 4.23 28.71
CA PHE A 231 0.82 4.79 29.13
C PHE A 231 -0.17 3.68 29.50
N ASN A 232 -1.10 3.95 30.43
CA ASN A 232 -2.06 2.97 30.96
C ASN A 232 -1.40 1.70 31.55
N ASP A 233 -0.32 1.86 32.31
CA ASP A 233 0.37 0.76 33.03
C ASP A 233 0.90 -0.37 32.13
N ILE A 234 1.18 -0.06 30.86
CA ILE A 234 1.80 -1.02 29.95
C ILE A 234 3.23 -1.28 30.41
N ARG A 235 3.59 -2.56 30.54
CA ARG A 235 4.94 -3.03 30.85
C ARG A 235 5.46 -3.86 29.70
N TRP A 236 6.62 -3.48 29.19
CA TRP A 236 7.27 -4.16 28.08
C TRP A 236 8.61 -4.75 28.53
N TYR A 237 8.82 -6.02 28.23
CA TYR A 237 10.02 -6.76 28.62
C TYR A 237 10.72 -7.33 27.39
N ARG A 238 12.05 -7.27 27.38
CA ARG A 238 12.93 -8.01 26.44
C ARG A 238 13.78 -9.01 27.22
N PRO A 239 13.28 -10.23 27.46
CA PRO A 239 14.10 -11.33 27.95
C PRO A 239 15.14 -11.77 26.91
N LEU A 240 16.27 -12.30 27.40
CA LEU A 240 17.36 -12.87 26.58
C LEU A 240 17.48 -14.39 26.75
N LYS A 241 16.89 -14.96 27.81
CA LYS A 241 16.96 -16.40 28.12
C LYS A 241 15.56 -16.99 28.16
N LEU A 242 15.37 -18.23 27.70
CA LEU A 242 14.07 -18.90 27.76
C LEU A 242 13.50 -18.99 29.18
N LYS A 243 14.36 -19.22 30.18
CA LYS A 243 13.98 -19.23 31.60
C LYS A 243 13.31 -17.93 32.05
N GLN A 244 13.77 -16.77 31.55
CA GLN A 244 13.18 -15.47 31.87
C GLN A 244 11.78 -15.33 31.25
N VAL A 245 11.59 -15.82 30.01
CA VAL A 245 10.26 -15.84 29.36
C VAL A 245 9.28 -16.67 30.19
N LEU A 246 9.68 -17.89 30.56
CA LEU A 246 8.84 -18.80 31.34
C LEU A 246 8.47 -18.21 32.70
N HIS A 247 9.43 -17.59 33.38
CA HIS A 247 9.18 -16.89 34.65
C HIS A 247 8.21 -15.70 34.48
N LEU A 248 8.40 -14.88 33.45
CA LEU A 248 7.50 -13.77 33.16
C LEU A 248 6.10 -14.26 32.80
N LYS A 249 5.96 -15.39 32.10
CA LYS A 249 4.68 -16.03 31.82
C LYS A 249 4.03 -16.67 33.05
N SER A 250 4.81 -17.16 34.02
CA SER A 250 4.24 -17.62 35.30
C SER A 250 3.73 -16.46 36.15
N CYS A 251 4.43 -15.33 36.16
CA CYS A 251 4.03 -14.13 36.90
C CYS A 251 2.88 -13.37 36.20
N TYR A 252 2.86 -13.40 34.87
CA TYR A 252 1.87 -12.74 34.04
C TYR A 252 1.33 -13.73 32.99
N PRO A 253 0.36 -14.60 33.37
CA PRO A 253 -0.21 -15.59 32.46
C PRO A 253 -0.78 -14.99 31.18
N ASP A 254 -1.39 -13.80 31.27
CA ASP A 254 -1.98 -13.08 30.15
C ASP A 254 -0.97 -12.27 29.32
N ALA A 255 0.33 -12.31 29.65
CA ALA A 255 1.33 -11.55 28.92
C ALA A 255 1.41 -12.01 27.46
N LYS A 256 1.33 -11.03 26.53
CA LYS A 256 1.35 -11.28 25.10
C LYS A 256 2.79 -11.35 24.62
N LEU A 257 3.13 -12.42 23.90
CA LEU A 257 4.43 -12.54 23.24
C LEU A 257 4.41 -11.75 21.93
N ILE A 258 5.49 -11.03 21.63
CA ILE A 258 5.64 -10.26 20.39
C ILE A 258 6.99 -10.54 19.73
N ILE A 259 6.97 -10.55 18.40
CA ILE A 259 8.15 -10.56 17.52
C ILE A 259 8.02 -9.39 16.54
N GLY A 260 7.30 -9.59 15.42
CA GLY A 260 7.12 -8.57 14.38
C GLY A 260 5.99 -7.55 14.64
N ASN A 261 5.15 -7.79 15.65
CA ASN A 261 4.00 -6.94 16.01
C ASN A 261 2.95 -6.74 14.89
N SER A 262 3.00 -7.52 13.81
CA SER A 262 2.08 -7.41 12.66
C SER A 262 0.64 -7.81 13.00
N GLU A 263 0.43 -8.80 13.87
CA GLU A 263 -0.92 -9.14 14.38
C GLU A 263 -1.28 -8.33 15.62
N VAL A 264 -0.39 -8.28 16.63
CA VAL A 264 -0.67 -7.58 17.90
C VAL A 264 -0.90 -6.07 17.68
N GLY A 265 -0.20 -5.46 16.71
CA GLY A 265 -0.45 -4.09 16.29
C GLY A 265 -1.85 -3.89 15.67
N VAL A 266 -2.36 -4.89 14.93
CA VAL A 266 -3.72 -4.86 14.37
C VAL A 266 -4.76 -5.07 15.47
N GLU A 267 -4.55 -6.02 16.38
CA GLU A 267 -5.41 -6.27 17.54
C GLU A 267 -5.57 -5.01 18.39
N THR A 268 -4.46 -4.37 18.74
CA THR A 268 -4.46 -3.15 19.57
C THR A 268 -5.06 -1.95 18.85
N LYS A 269 -4.77 -1.76 17.55
CA LYS A 269 -5.25 -0.58 16.80
C LYS A 269 -6.71 -0.69 16.35
N PHE A 270 -7.11 -1.83 15.80
CA PHE A 270 -8.41 -1.98 15.12
C PHE A 270 -9.41 -2.84 15.90
N LYS A 271 -8.93 -3.74 16.76
CA LYS A 271 -9.79 -4.59 17.60
C LYS A 271 -9.90 -4.08 19.05
N ASN A 272 -9.26 -2.94 19.37
CA ASN A 272 -9.22 -2.33 20.70
C ASN A 272 -8.73 -3.30 21.81
N ALA A 273 -7.88 -4.27 21.46
CA ALA A 273 -7.32 -5.20 22.43
C ALA A 273 -6.35 -4.45 23.37
N GLN A 274 -6.40 -4.76 24.67
CA GLN A 274 -5.52 -4.15 25.67
C GLN A 274 -4.60 -5.18 26.32
N TYR A 275 -3.30 -5.03 26.08
CA TYR A 275 -2.26 -5.87 26.68
C TYR A 275 -1.45 -5.04 27.68
N LYS A 276 -1.59 -5.37 28.97
CA LYS A 276 -0.86 -4.68 30.06
C LYS A 276 0.59 -5.14 30.17
N VAL A 277 0.90 -6.37 29.79
CA VAL A 277 2.25 -6.93 29.82
C VAL A 277 2.57 -7.53 28.46
N VAL A 278 3.71 -7.11 27.89
CA VAL A 278 4.15 -7.51 26.56
C VAL A 278 5.60 -7.99 26.63
N LEU A 279 5.87 -9.16 26.03
CA LEU A 279 7.20 -9.81 26.07
C LEU A 279 7.76 -9.91 24.64
N SER A 280 8.87 -9.23 24.36
CA SER A 280 9.60 -9.36 23.10
C SER A 280 10.58 -10.52 23.18
N VAL A 281 10.29 -11.59 22.43
CA VAL A 281 11.04 -12.85 22.49
C VAL A 281 12.07 -13.04 21.37
N THR A 282 12.28 -12.00 20.55
CA THR A 282 13.20 -12.02 19.41
C THR A 282 14.65 -12.33 19.81
N HIS A 283 15.06 -11.98 21.03
CA HIS A 283 16.44 -12.15 21.50
C HIS A 283 16.67 -13.45 22.29
N VAL A 284 15.70 -14.36 22.29
CA VAL A 284 15.81 -15.67 22.96
C VAL A 284 16.34 -16.69 21.95
N PRO A 285 17.58 -17.16 22.07
CA PRO A 285 18.23 -17.98 21.04
C PRO A 285 17.44 -19.25 20.70
N GLU A 286 16.89 -19.93 21.70
CA GLU A 286 16.15 -21.19 21.55
C GLU A 286 14.91 -21.05 20.64
N LEU A 287 14.35 -19.84 20.57
CA LEU A 287 13.17 -19.56 19.74
C LEU A 287 13.52 -19.15 18.31
N ASN A 288 14.80 -18.98 17.97
CA ASN A 288 15.27 -18.58 16.63
C ASN A 288 15.99 -19.72 15.88
N ILE A 289 15.94 -20.95 16.39
CA ILE A 289 16.66 -22.08 15.79
C ILE A 289 15.91 -22.60 14.56
N LEU A 290 16.66 -22.86 13.49
CA LEU A 290 16.23 -23.66 12.35
C LEU A 290 17.11 -24.92 12.32
N GLU A 291 16.55 -26.09 12.58
CA GLU A 291 17.30 -27.35 12.63
C GLU A 291 16.64 -28.38 11.70
N VAL A 292 17.39 -28.83 10.69
CA VAL A 292 16.96 -29.93 9.81
C VAL A 292 17.31 -31.25 10.48
N LYS A 293 16.30 -32.08 10.73
CA LYS A 293 16.40 -33.42 11.31
C LYS A 293 16.05 -34.47 10.26
N GLU A 294 16.35 -35.73 10.57
CA GLU A 294 16.06 -36.85 9.67
C GLU A 294 14.55 -37.02 9.40
N ASP A 295 13.68 -36.56 10.31
CA ASP A 295 12.23 -36.65 10.25
C ASP A 295 11.50 -35.32 9.95
N GLY A 296 12.24 -34.21 9.74
CA GLY A 296 11.64 -32.93 9.38
C GLY A 296 12.47 -31.71 9.76
N ILE A 297 11.87 -30.52 9.69
CA ILE A 297 12.53 -29.25 10.03
C ILE A 297 11.92 -28.73 11.34
N HIS A 298 12.76 -28.56 12.35
CA HIS A 298 12.41 -27.86 13.59
C HIS A 298 12.59 -26.36 13.40
N ILE A 299 11.47 -25.62 13.41
CA ILE A 299 11.44 -24.17 13.24
C ILE A 299 11.07 -23.53 14.59
N GLY A 300 11.98 -22.71 15.12
CA GLY A 300 11.74 -21.92 16.32
C GLY A 300 10.63 -20.91 16.13
N SER A 301 9.86 -20.63 17.19
CA SER A 301 8.67 -19.77 17.11
C SER A 301 8.93 -18.30 16.77
N SER A 302 10.19 -17.86 16.79
CA SER A 302 10.64 -16.52 16.41
C SER A 302 11.30 -16.46 15.03
N VAL A 303 11.39 -17.58 14.31
CA VAL A 303 11.89 -17.62 12.94
C VAL A 303 10.82 -17.05 12.00
N THR A 304 11.18 -16.06 11.18
CA THR A 304 10.36 -15.58 10.08
C THR A 304 10.47 -16.58 8.92
N GLY A 305 9.51 -17.48 8.80
CA GLY A 305 9.56 -18.59 7.83
C GLY A 305 9.18 -18.20 6.41
N GLU A 306 9.85 -18.84 5.45
CA GLU A 306 9.51 -18.99 4.03
C GLU A 306 8.44 -20.10 3.87
N ALA A 307 7.38 -20.07 4.69
CA ALA A 307 6.44 -21.18 4.78
C ALA A 307 5.75 -21.42 3.42
N GLU A 308 5.84 -22.64 2.91
CA GLU A 308 5.15 -23.07 1.70
C GLU A 308 3.64 -23.15 1.97
N TYR A 309 2.89 -22.32 1.25
CA TYR A 309 1.45 -22.33 1.19
C TYR A 309 0.99 -23.33 0.12
N THR A 310 -0.33 -23.55 0.03
CA THR A 310 -0.91 -24.52 -0.92
C THR A 310 -0.51 -24.26 -2.39
N ASP A 311 -0.22 -23.01 -2.76
CA ASP A 311 0.23 -22.64 -4.12
C ASP A 311 1.73 -22.93 -4.35
N ASP A 312 2.50 -23.10 -3.28
CA ASP A 312 3.94 -23.39 -3.31
C ASP A 312 4.21 -24.91 -3.38
N ALA A 313 3.17 -25.73 -3.24
CA ALA A 313 3.27 -27.18 -3.33
C ALA A 313 3.64 -27.63 -4.76
N PRO A 314 4.53 -28.64 -4.92
CA PRO A 314 4.89 -29.16 -6.24
C PRO A 314 3.66 -29.63 -7.02
N ILE A 315 3.43 -29.05 -8.20
CA ILE A 315 2.28 -29.36 -9.05
C ILE A 315 2.48 -30.74 -9.71
N PRO A 316 1.56 -31.70 -9.53
CA PRO A 316 1.64 -32.99 -10.22
C PRO A 316 1.64 -32.83 -11.76
N PRO A 317 2.32 -33.71 -12.51
CA PRO A 317 2.31 -33.65 -13.97
C PRO A 317 0.89 -33.85 -14.52
N ASN A 318 0.55 -33.12 -15.60
CA ASN A 318 -0.79 -33.05 -16.21
C ASN A 318 -1.88 -32.42 -15.33
N THR A 319 -1.51 -31.61 -14.33
CA THR A 319 -2.48 -30.82 -13.56
C THR A 319 -3.21 -29.83 -14.48
N LEU A 320 -4.53 -29.80 -14.39
CA LEU A 320 -5.37 -28.81 -15.04
C LEU A 320 -5.67 -27.66 -14.06
N HIS A 321 -5.80 -26.46 -14.59
CA HIS A 321 -6.14 -25.26 -13.85
C HIS A 321 -7.60 -24.88 -14.09
N ALA A 322 -8.21 -24.21 -13.11
CA ALA A 322 -9.61 -23.86 -13.19
C ALA A 322 -9.85 -22.38 -12.88
N ALA A 323 -10.88 -21.82 -13.49
CA ALA A 323 -11.40 -20.50 -13.17
C ALA A 323 -12.91 -20.58 -12.92
N LEU A 324 -13.40 -19.79 -11.97
CA LEU A 324 -14.82 -19.75 -11.67
C LEU A 324 -15.57 -18.88 -12.69
N VAL A 325 -16.69 -19.39 -13.19
CA VAL A 325 -17.66 -18.62 -13.97
C VAL A 325 -18.63 -17.98 -12.99
N LEU A 326 -18.40 -16.70 -12.71
CA LEU A 326 -19.15 -15.97 -11.68
C LEU A 326 -20.29 -15.13 -12.26
N SER A 327 -21.37 -15.04 -11.49
CA SER A 327 -22.44 -14.09 -11.73
C SER A 327 -21.92 -12.67 -11.71
N LYS A 328 -22.20 -11.95 -12.79
CA LYS A 328 -21.98 -10.50 -12.88
C LYS A 328 -23.21 -9.70 -12.44
N LYS A 329 -24.27 -10.36 -11.95
CA LYS A 329 -25.55 -9.75 -11.58
C LYS A 329 -25.87 -10.03 -10.11
N ALA A 330 -26.34 -8.99 -9.41
CA ALA A 330 -26.74 -9.11 -8.01
C ALA A 330 -28.01 -9.94 -7.84
N HIS A 331 -28.94 -9.90 -8.79
CA HIS A 331 -30.10 -10.79 -8.80
C HIS A 331 -30.62 -10.90 -10.23
N ALA A 332 -30.65 -12.09 -10.84
CA ALA A 332 -31.10 -12.27 -12.22
C ALA A 332 -31.42 -13.74 -12.53
N ARG A 333 -32.29 -13.97 -13.52
CA ARG A 333 -32.52 -15.32 -14.06
C ARG A 333 -31.52 -15.64 -15.17
N ILE A 334 -30.94 -16.83 -15.15
CA ILE A 334 -30.03 -17.37 -16.17
C ILE A 334 -30.90 -17.82 -17.35
N LEU A 335 -30.79 -17.14 -18.49
CA LEU A 335 -31.57 -17.49 -19.68
C LEU A 335 -30.86 -18.53 -20.56
N SER A 336 -29.55 -18.37 -20.73
CA SER A 336 -28.71 -19.29 -21.50
C SER A 336 -27.24 -19.08 -21.15
N ILE A 337 -26.44 -20.13 -21.34
CA ILE A 337 -24.98 -20.12 -21.19
C ILE A 337 -24.40 -20.61 -22.52
N ASP A 338 -23.60 -19.76 -23.16
CA ASP A 338 -22.92 -20.08 -24.41
C ASP A 338 -21.41 -20.30 -24.16
N ASP A 339 -20.96 -21.52 -24.43
CA ASP A 339 -19.59 -22.01 -24.25
C ASP A 339 -18.86 -22.29 -25.58
N SER A 340 -19.48 -21.94 -26.71
CA SER A 340 -18.96 -22.23 -28.05
C SER A 340 -17.53 -21.70 -28.27
N LEU A 341 -17.25 -20.48 -27.79
CA LEU A 341 -15.93 -19.86 -27.89
C LEU A 341 -14.89 -20.49 -26.95
N ALA A 342 -15.33 -20.90 -25.76
CA ALA A 342 -14.47 -21.59 -24.80
C ALA A 342 -14.01 -22.94 -25.36
N LYS A 343 -14.93 -23.71 -25.95
CA LYS A 343 -14.64 -25.00 -26.60
C LYS A 343 -13.61 -24.91 -27.73
N THR A 344 -13.57 -23.80 -28.45
CA THR A 344 -12.63 -23.58 -29.56
C THR A 344 -11.27 -23.03 -29.12
N SER A 345 -11.10 -22.71 -27.84
CA SER A 345 -9.89 -22.08 -27.34
C SER A 345 -8.81 -23.11 -26.97
N PRO A 346 -7.52 -22.82 -27.20
CA PRO A 346 -6.42 -23.72 -26.84
C PRO A 346 -6.44 -24.08 -25.36
N GLY A 347 -6.14 -25.35 -25.05
CA GLY A 347 -6.02 -25.81 -23.67
C GLY A 347 -7.34 -26.05 -22.93
N PHE A 348 -8.51 -25.79 -23.55
CA PHE A 348 -9.82 -26.04 -22.94
C PHE A 348 -10.02 -27.53 -22.62
N ALA A 349 -10.34 -27.82 -21.36
CA ALA A 349 -10.65 -29.17 -20.89
C ALA A 349 -12.14 -29.38 -20.62
N GLY A 350 -12.86 -28.35 -20.14
CA GLY A 350 -14.31 -28.46 -19.90
C GLY A 350 -14.94 -27.27 -19.19
N LEU A 351 -16.26 -27.14 -19.32
CA LEU A 351 -17.11 -26.24 -18.54
C LEU A 351 -18.13 -27.09 -17.78
N PHE A 352 -18.19 -26.93 -16.47
CA PHE A 352 -19.10 -27.68 -15.60
C PHE A 352 -20.08 -26.71 -14.92
N LEU A 353 -21.35 -27.08 -14.92
CA LEU A 353 -22.49 -26.31 -14.42
C LEU A 353 -23.27 -27.12 -13.37
N SER A 354 -24.34 -26.55 -12.83
CA SER A 354 -25.23 -27.20 -11.84
C SER A 354 -25.72 -28.60 -12.25
N LYS A 355 -25.98 -28.81 -13.54
CA LYS A 355 -26.41 -30.10 -14.10
C LYS A 355 -25.33 -31.19 -14.08
N ASP A 356 -24.06 -30.80 -13.95
CA ASP A 356 -22.91 -31.70 -13.98
C ASP A 356 -22.49 -32.12 -12.56
N VAL A 357 -23.18 -31.62 -11.52
CA VAL A 357 -22.98 -32.02 -10.13
C VAL A 357 -23.49 -33.46 -9.95
N PRO A 358 -22.62 -34.43 -9.57
CA PRO A 358 -23.02 -35.84 -9.46
C PRO A 358 -23.91 -36.11 -8.23
N GLY A 359 -23.87 -35.23 -7.23
CA GLY A 359 -24.63 -35.32 -5.99
C GLY A 359 -25.67 -34.21 -5.88
N ALA A 360 -25.88 -33.71 -4.66
CA ALA A 360 -26.75 -32.58 -4.41
C ALA A 360 -26.04 -31.26 -4.74
N ASN A 361 -26.68 -30.41 -5.55
CA ASN A 361 -26.20 -29.04 -5.82
C ASN A 361 -26.42 -28.08 -4.63
N HIS A 362 -27.28 -28.46 -3.68
CA HIS A 362 -27.54 -27.68 -2.46
C HIS A 362 -26.49 -27.97 -1.38
N ILE A 363 -25.88 -26.93 -0.87
CA ILE A 363 -24.85 -26.90 0.16
C ILE A 363 -25.19 -25.87 1.24
N GLY A 364 -24.35 -25.83 2.27
CA GLY A 364 -24.45 -24.91 3.39
C GLY A 364 -24.16 -25.66 4.69
N PRO A 365 -23.36 -25.10 5.60
CA PRO A 365 -22.81 -25.86 6.73
C PRO A 365 -23.84 -26.23 7.80
N ILE A 366 -24.99 -25.53 7.84
CA ILE A 366 -26.03 -25.70 8.87
C ILE A 366 -27.38 -25.98 8.22
N ILE A 367 -27.74 -25.22 7.18
CA ILE A 367 -28.92 -25.39 6.33
C ILE A 367 -28.42 -25.52 4.90
N HIS A 368 -28.99 -26.44 4.12
CA HIS A 368 -28.58 -26.70 2.73
C HIS A 368 -29.37 -25.79 1.77
N ASP A 369 -29.26 -24.47 1.94
CA ASP A 369 -30.01 -23.46 1.19
C ASP A 369 -29.17 -22.67 0.17
N GLU A 370 -27.89 -23.00 0.02
CA GLU A 370 -26.99 -22.40 -0.98
C GLU A 370 -26.75 -23.37 -2.15
N GLU A 371 -26.60 -22.87 -3.38
CA GLU A 371 -26.22 -23.71 -4.52
C GLU A 371 -24.71 -23.62 -4.79
N ILE A 372 -24.05 -24.77 -5.06
CA ILE A 372 -22.65 -24.81 -5.52
C ILE A 372 -22.52 -24.05 -6.84
N PHE A 373 -23.38 -24.39 -7.80
CA PHE A 373 -23.52 -23.72 -9.09
C PHE A 373 -24.96 -23.24 -9.27
N ALA A 374 -25.16 -21.95 -9.52
CA ALA A 374 -26.48 -21.36 -9.71
C ALA A 374 -27.23 -22.03 -10.88
N SER A 375 -28.42 -22.56 -10.62
CA SER A 375 -29.20 -23.35 -11.60
C SER A 375 -30.12 -22.51 -12.47
N ASP A 376 -30.94 -21.64 -11.87
CA ASP A 376 -31.93 -20.80 -12.57
C ASP A 376 -31.78 -19.31 -12.23
N VAL A 377 -31.59 -18.97 -10.95
CA VAL A 377 -31.52 -17.58 -10.49
C VAL A 377 -30.23 -17.35 -9.71
N VAL A 378 -29.51 -16.29 -10.08
CA VAL A 378 -28.41 -15.76 -9.27
C VAL A 378 -28.96 -14.74 -8.28
N THR A 379 -28.48 -14.74 -7.05
CA THR A 379 -28.97 -13.94 -5.90
C THR A 379 -27.90 -12.99 -5.32
N CYS A 380 -26.65 -13.09 -5.80
CA CYS A 380 -25.61 -12.09 -5.53
C CYS A 380 -24.56 -11.99 -6.66
N VAL A 381 -23.82 -10.88 -6.70
CA VAL A 381 -22.64 -10.74 -7.58
C VAL A 381 -21.53 -11.62 -7.01
N GLY A 382 -20.88 -12.40 -7.87
CA GLY A 382 -19.86 -13.36 -7.44
C GLY A 382 -20.41 -14.73 -7.07
N GLN A 383 -21.75 -14.94 -7.10
CA GLN A 383 -22.29 -16.30 -7.00
C GLN A 383 -21.77 -17.16 -8.15
N ILE A 384 -21.35 -18.38 -7.86
CA ILE A 384 -20.74 -19.28 -8.83
C ILE A 384 -21.84 -19.84 -9.74
N ILE A 385 -21.70 -19.68 -11.06
CA ILE A 385 -22.59 -20.28 -12.08
C ILE A 385 -22.01 -21.60 -12.58
N GLY A 386 -20.69 -21.71 -12.60
CA GLY A 386 -19.97 -22.90 -13.04
C GLY A 386 -18.47 -22.76 -12.86
N ILE A 387 -17.73 -23.76 -13.32
CA ILE A 387 -16.27 -23.77 -13.32
C ILE A 387 -15.74 -24.19 -14.69
N ILE A 388 -14.77 -23.46 -15.20
CA ILE A 388 -14.09 -23.76 -16.45
C ILE A 388 -12.69 -24.27 -16.16
N VAL A 389 -12.26 -25.30 -16.89
CA VAL A 389 -11.00 -26.02 -16.67
C VAL A 389 -10.17 -26.00 -17.95
N ALA A 390 -8.86 -25.76 -17.81
CA ALA A 390 -7.89 -25.71 -18.90
C ALA A 390 -6.51 -26.25 -18.49
N ASP A 391 -5.59 -26.40 -19.44
CA ASP A 391 -4.21 -26.87 -19.22
C ASP A 391 -3.31 -25.90 -18.45
N THR A 392 -3.60 -24.60 -18.47
CA THR A 392 -2.86 -23.55 -17.74
C THR A 392 -3.81 -22.57 -17.07
N HIS A 393 -3.34 -21.91 -16.01
CA HIS A 393 -4.14 -20.90 -15.29
C HIS A 393 -4.56 -19.73 -16.17
N ASP A 394 -3.67 -19.28 -17.04
CA ASP A 394 -3.95 -18.17 -17.95
C ASP A 394 -5.02 -18.55 -18.97
N ASN A 395 -4.93 -19.77 -19.53
CA ASN A 395 -5.97 -20.27 -20.42
C ASN A 395 -7.31 -20.38 -19.68
N ALA A 396 -7.33 -20.92 -18.46
CA ALA A 396 -8.56 -21.02 -17.65
C ALA A 396 -9.22 -19.64 -17.43
N LYS A 397 -8.42 -18.60 -17.17
CA LYS A 397 -8.91 -17.22 -16.94
C LYS A 397 -9.38 -16.50 -18.20
N MET A 398 -8.77 -16.76 -19.36
CA MET A 398 -9.03 -16.00 -20.59
C MET A 398 -10.22 -16.52 -21.42
N LEU A 399 -10.77 -17.69 -21.07
CA LEU A 399 -11.86 -18.32 -21.81
C LEU A 399 -13.18 -17.50 -21.73
N PRO A 400 -13.74 -17.09 -22.88
CA PRO A 400 -14.94 -16.26 -22.89
C PRO A 400 -16.23 -17.10 -22.82
N THR A 401 -17.05 -16.89 -21.78
CA THR A 401 -18.45 -17.36 -21.73
C THR A 401 -19.42 -16.19 -21.92
N LYS A 402 -20.39 -16.33 -22.83
CA LYS A 402 -21.41 -15.29 -23.11
C LYS A 402 -22.76 -15.63 -22.47
N ILE A 403 -23.33 -14.63 -21.80
CA ILE A 403 -24.72 -14.58 -21.32
C ILE A 403 -25.27 -13.21 -21.74
N ILE A 404 -26.44 -13.13 -22.41
CA ILE A 404 -26.96 -11.86 -22.97
C ILE A 404 -28.34 -11.48 -22.42
N SER A 405 -28.35 -10.49 -21.51
CA SER A 405 -29.29 -9.36 -21.36
C SER A 405 -28.70 -8.38 -20.31
N GLY A 406 -28.92 -7.05 -20.44
CA GLY A 406 -27.99 -6.05 -19.89
C GLY A 406 -28.57 -5.02 -18.92
N GLU A 407 -28.24 -5.16 -17.63
CA GLU A 407 -28.22 -4.08 -16.62
C GLU A 407 -26.75 -3.80 -16.25
N VAL A 408 -26.28 -2.56 -16.24
CA VAL A 408 -24.90 -2.25 -15.78
C VAL A 408 -24.96 -1.61 -14.40
N ARG A 409 -24.35 -2.29 -13.43
CA ARG A 409 -24.07 -1.75 -12.10
C ARG A 409 -22.60 -1.38 -12.06
N VAL A 410 -22.31 -0.12 -11.79
CA VAL A 410 -20.97 0.36 -11.48
C VAL A 410 -20.94 0.62 -9.98
N GLY A 411 -20.08 -0.13 -9.28
CA GLY A 411 -19.87 0.03 -7.85
C GLY A 411 -19.33 1.42 -7.50
N GLY A 412 -19.47 1.79 -6.23
CA GLY A 412 -18.80 2.98 -5.71
C GLY A 412 -17.28 2.82 -5.75
N GLN A 413 -16.57 3.93 -5.57
CA GLN A 413 -15.11 3.92 -5.56
C GLN A 413 -14.59 4.87 -4.49
N GLU A 414 -13.71 4.37 -3.64
CA GLU A 414 -13.00 5.18 -2.66
C GLU A 414 -11.89 6.02 -3.33
N HIS A 415 -11.71 7.25 -2.84
CA HIS A 415 -10.71 8.16 -3.37
C HIS A 415 -9.30 7.61 -3.10
N PHE A 416 -9.09 7.15 -1.86
CA PHE A 416 -7.84 6.58 -1.36
C PHE A 416 -6.63 7.50 -1.60
N TYR A 417 -6.80 8.80 -1.33
CA TYR A 417 -5.67 9.73 -1.27
C TYR A 417 -4.69 9.31 -0.18
N MET A 418 -3.39 9.37 -0.48
CA MET A 418 -2.36 8.82 0.41
C MET A 418 -2.24 9.61 1.73
N GLU A 419 -2.45 10.92 1.70
CA GLU A 419 -2.64 11.74 2.90
C GLU A 419 -4.11 11.74 3.32
N PRO A 420 -4.50 11.19 4.48
CA PRO A 420 -5.86 11.31 5.00
C PRO A 420 -6.32 12.76 5.19
N GLN A 421 -7.60 12.94 5.49
CA GLN A 421 -8.16 14.24 5.84
C GLN A 421 -7.45 14.83 7.06
N GLY A 422 -7.15 16.12 6.99
CA GLY A 422 -6.35 16.76 8.02
C GLY A 422 -6.46 18.28 8.04
N THR A 423 -6.50 18.84 9.25
CA THR A 423 -6.54 20.27 9.48
C THR A 423 -5.90 20.65 10.82
N LEU A 424 -5.25 21.81 10.85
CA LEU A 424 -4.74 22.46 12.05
C LEU A 424 -5.37 23.85 12.10
N ILE A 425 -6.08 24.14 13.18
CA ILE A 425 -6.79 25.40 13.39
C ILE A 425 -6.30 26.04 14.68
N TRP A 426 -6.14 27.37 14.68
CA TRP A 426 -5.78 28.11 15.88
C TRP A 426 -6.36 29.52 15.88
N PRO A 427 -6.76 30.04 17.05
CA PRO A 427 -7.13 31.43 17.20
C PRO A 427 -5.92 32.36 17.14
N VAL A 428 -6.16 33.57 16.67
CA VAL A 428 -5.24 34.72 16.67
C VAL A 428 -5.97 35.89 17.33
N ASP A 429 -5.23 36.89 17.82
CA ASP A 429 -5.78 38.10 18.44
C ASP A 429 -6.80 37.80 19.55
N SER A 430 -6.39 36.98 20.53
CA SER A 430 -7.22 36.57 21.66
C SER A 430 -8.53 35.84 21.29
N GLY A 431 -8.63 35.29 20.07
CA GLY A 431 -9.81 34.58 19.58
C GLY A 431 -10.70 35.39 18.63
N ASN A 432 -10.29 36.62 18.27
CA ASN A 432 -11.02 37.43 17.31
C ASN A 432 -10.84 36.94 15.86
N GLU A 433 -9.75 36.24 15.58
CA GLU A 433 -9.43 35.70 14.25
C GLU A 433 -9.11 34.22 14.32
N ILE A 434 -9.41 33.49 13.25
CA ILE A 434 -9.19 32.04 13.15
C ILE A 434 -8.34 31.74 11.93
N HIS A 435 -7.18 31.15 12.16
CA HIS A 435 -6.28 30.70 11.12
C HIS A 435 -6.31 29.18 11.03
N MET A 436 -6.24 28.66 9.80
CA MET A 436 -6.13 27.23 9.58
C MET A 436 -5.20 26.87 8.44
N VAL A 437 -4.57 25.71 8.57
CA VAL A 437 -3.89 24.99 7.49
C VAL A 437 -4.63 23.69 7.29
N SER A 438 -5.23 23.52 6.12
CA SER A 438 -6.06 22.34 5.80
C SER A 438 -5.54 21.60 4.58
N SER A 439 -5.69 20.28 4.56
CA SER A 439 -5.55 19.49 3.35
C SER A 439 -6.87 19.55 2.58
N THR A 440 -7.01 20.53 1.68
CA THR A 440 -8.28 20.79 0.96
C THR A 440 -8.06 21.29 -0.47
N GLN A 441 -8.98 20.94 -1.37
CA GLN A 441 -9.04 21.49 -2.72
C GLN A 441 -9.83 22.82 -2.77
N ALA A 442 -10.60 23.14 -1.73
CA ALA A 442 -11.46 24.33 -1.70
C ALA A 442 -11.31 25.13 -0.40
N PRO A 443 -10.21 25.90 -0.23
CA PRO A 443 -9.98 26.74 0.96
C PRO A 443 -11.13 27.72 1.26
N GLN A 444 -11.79 28.25 0.22
CA GLN A 444 -12.93 29.15 0.38
C GLN A 444 -14.13 28.46 1.06
N LYS A 445 -14.39 27.18 0.77
CA LYS A 445 -15.47 26.42 1.43
C LYS A 445 -15.16 26.21 2.91
N HIS A 446 -13.90 25.93 3.25
CA HIS A 446 -13.45 25.82 4.65
C HIS A 446 -13.65 27.14 5.40
N GLN A 447 -13.21 28.26 4.81
CA GLN A 447 -13.41 29.59 5.35
C GLN A 447 -14.90 29.85 5.63
N LYS A 448 -15.77 29.59 4.66
CA LYS A 448 -17.21 29.78 4.80
C LYS A 448 -17.84 28.91 5.89
N TYR A 449 -17.48 27.63 5.95
CA TYR A 449 -18.05 26.69 6.92
C TYR A 449 -17.62 27.01 8.35
N VAL A 450 -16.34 27.30 8.55
CA VAL A 450 -15.81 27.67 9.87
C VAL A 450 -16.36 29.02 10.33
N ALA A 451 -16.41 30.03 9.44
CA ALA A 451 -17.02 31.32 9.74
C ALA A 451 -18.48 31.17 10.20
N ASN A 452 -19.26 30.36 9.47
CA ASN A 452 -20.66 30.09 9.82
C ASN A 452 -20.79 29.38 11.18
N VAL A 453 -20.03 28.31 11.42
CA VAL A 453 -20.12 27.53 12.67
C VAL A 453 -19.67 28.32 13.90
N LEU A 454 -18.72 29.23 13.74
CA LEU A 454 -18.25 30.09 14.84
C LEU A 454 -19.00 31.41 14.97
N GLY A 455 -19.94 31.71 14.06
CA GLY A 455 -20.63 33.01 14.04
C GLY A 455 -19.71 34.20 13.74
N LEU A 456 -18.61 33.98 13.02
CA LEU A 456 -17.64 35.01 12.66
C LEU A 456 -17.83 35.49 11.22
N PRO A 457 -17.51 36.76 10.91
CA PRO A 457 -17.40 37.20 9.53
C PRO A 457 -16.32 36.39 8.78
N MET A 458 -16.53 36.10 7.49
CA MET A 458 -15.53 35.36 6.68
C MET A 458 -14.16 36.06 6.66
N SER A 459 -14.11 37.40 6.77
CA SER A 459 -12.87 38.17 6.86
C SER A 459 -12.01 37.83 8.10
N LYS A 460 -12.63 37.27 9.14
CA LYS A 460 -11.97 36.83 10.38
C LYS A 460 -11.50 35.38 10.34
N VAL A 461 -11.70 34.69 9.21
CA VAL A 461 -11.30 33.29 9.03
C VAL A 461 -10.36 33.17 7.85
N VAL A 462 -9.17 32.60 8.06
CA VAL A 462 -8.14 32.47 7.02
C VAL A 462 -7.78 30.99 6.84
N CYS A 463 -8.02 30.44 5.65
CA CYS A 463 -7.64 29.08 5.29
C CYS A 463 -6.47 29.06 4.31
N LYS A 464 -5.38 28.40 4.68
CA LYS A 464 -4.18 28.21 3.85
C LYS A 464 -4.02 26.75 3.45
N THR A 465 -3.68 26.50 2.19
CA THR A 465 -3.29 25.18 1.69
C THR A 465 -2.05 25.33 0.83
N LYS A 466 -0.98 24.61 1.19
CA LYS A 466 0.28 24.65 0.41
C LYS A 466 0.36 23.54 -0.64
N ARG A 467 0.05 22.31 -0.22
CA ARG A 467 -0.01 21.10 -1.05
C ARG A 467 -0.88 20.07 -0.35
N ILE A 468 -1.38 19.08 -1.10
CA ILE A 468 -2.17 17.97 -0.57
C ILE A 468 -1.61 16.64 -1.09
N GLY A 469 -1.57 15.61 -0.26
CA GLY A 469 -1.12 14.26 -0.62
C GLY A 469 -2.19 13.45 -1.35
N GLY A 470 -2.76 14.03 -2.40
CA GLY A 470 -3.93 13.51 -3.13
C GLY A 470 -5.25 14.07 -2.62
N GLY A 471 -6.22 14.23 -3.52
CA GLY A 471 -7.56 14.74 -3.23
C GLY A 471 -8.65 14.07 -4.04
N PHE A 472 -8.51 14.02 -5.36
CA PHE A 472 -9.39 13.26 -6.28
C PHE A 472 -10.89 13.59 -6.16
N GLY A 473 -11.24 14.79 -5.67
CA GLY A 473 -12.63 15.22 -5.42
C GLY A 473 -13.05 15.05 -3.95
N GLY A 474 -12.53 14.05 -3.25
CA GLY A 474 -12.87 13.76 -1.84
C GLY A 474 -12.44 14.86 -0.85
N LYS A 475 -11.55 15.77 -1.27
CA LYS A 475 -11.12 16.94 -0.49
C LYS A 475 -11.71 18.26 -0.99
N GLU A 476 -12.72 18.22 -1.84
CA GLU A 476 -13.37 19.43 -2.36
C GLU A 476 -14.46 19.98 -1.44
N THR A 477 -15.25 19.12 -0.80
CA THR A 477 -16.38 19.52 0.05
C THR A 477 -16.36 18.86 1.43
N ARG A 478 -16.09 17.57 1.47
CA ARG A 478 -16.16 16.73 2.68
C ARG A 478 -15.16 17.16 3.75
N SER A 479 -13.98 17.58 3.32
CA SER A 479 -12.91 18.15 4.14
C SER A 479 -13.35 19.38 4.97
N ALA A 480 -14.32 20.18 4.49
CA ALA A 480 -14.78 21.38 5.19
C ALA A 480 -15.57 21.05 6.47
N ILE A 481 -16.23 19.89 6.52
CA ILE A 481 -16.98 19.42 7.69
C ILE A 481 -16.01 19.17 8.85
N TYR A 482 -14.88 18.51 8.59
CA TYR A 482 -13.86 18.26 9.60
C TYR A 482 -13.21 19.57 10.08
N ALA A 483 -12.96 20.52 9.18
CA ALA A 483 -12.46 21.83 9.57
C ALA A 483 -13.44 22.58 10.49
N ALA A 484 -14.74 22.56 10.17
CA ALA A 484 -15.76 23.13 11.04
C ALA A 484 -15.80 22.46 12.43
N ALA A 485 -15.76 21.13 12.47
CA ALA A 485 -15.75 20.37 13.72
C ALA A 485 -14.53 20.70 14.61
N VAL A 486 -13.34 20.84 14.02
CA VAL A 486 -12.10 21.17 14.73
C VAL A 486 -12.05 22.63 15.18
N ALA A 487 -12.73 23.53 14.47
CA ALA A 487 -12.73 24.94 14.79
C ALA A 487 -13.42 25.23 16.13
N VAL A 488 -14.48 24.48 16.49
CA VAL A 488 -15.23 24.63 17.74
C VAL A 488 -14.34 24.48 18.98
N PRO A 489 -13.66 23.34 19.23
CA PRO A 489 -12.80 23.21 20.40
C PRO A 489 -11.62 24.18 20.35
N SER A 490 -11.09 24.52 19.16
CA SER A 490 -10.01 25.50 19.04
C SER A 490 -10.45 26.90 19.50
N TYR A 491 -11.66 27.30 19.13
CA TYR A 491 -12.27 28.57 19.52
C TYR A 491 -12.61 28.60 21.02
N CYS A 492 -13.29 27.57 21.52
CA CYS A 492 -13.72 27.49 22.93
C CYS A 492 -12.54 27.42 23.90
N LEU A 493 -11.52 26.61 23.60
CA LEU A 493 -10.36 26.44 24.47
C LEU A 493 -9.29 27.50 24.27
N ARG A 494 -9.45 28.36 23.25
CA ARG A 494 -8.46 29.35 22.81
C ARG A 494 -7.07 28.74 22.56
N ARG A 495 -7.03 27.55 21.97
CA ARG A 495 -5.79 26.79 21.74
C ARG A 495 -5.75 26.21 20.32
N PRO A 496 -4.55 26.00 19.75
CA PRO A 496 -4.41 25.26 18.51
C PRO A 496 -4.95 23.83 18.66
N VAL A 497 -5.76 23.39 17.70
CA VAL A 497 -6.28 22.02 17.64
C VAL A 497 -5.96 21.43 16.27
N LYS A 498 -5.42 20.21 16.28
CA LYS A 498 -5.05 19.46 15.08
C LYS A 498 -5.86 18.17 15.01
N LEU A 499 -6.40 17.89 13.84
CA LEU A 499 -7.01 16.61 13.51
C LEU A 499 -6.35 16.05 12.26
N ILE A 500 -5.96 14.79 12.32
CA ILE A 500 -5.59 13.96 11.18
C ILE A 500 -6.40 12.68 11.35
N LEU A 501 -7.24 12.33 10.37
CA LEU A 501 -8.03 11.11 10.47
C LEU A 501 -7.14 9.89 10.26
N ASP A 502 -7.44 8.83 11.03
CA ASP A 502 -7.01 7.49 10.67
C ASP A 502 -7.76 7.02 9.40
N ARG A 503 -7.15 6.07 8.67
CA ARG A 503 -7.62 5.66 7.34
C ARG A 503 -9.03 5.08 7.36
N ASP A 504 -9.33 4.25 8.35
CA ASP A 504 -10.63 3.62 8.58
C ASP A 504 -11.73 4.68 8.80
N ILE A 505 -11.48 5.63 9.71
CA ILE A 505 -12.40 6.74 9.97
C ILE A 505 -12.60 7.58 8.70
N ASP A 506 -11.52 7.86 7.97
CA ASP A 506 -11.58 8.62 6.72
C ASP A 506 -12.45 7.93 5.66
N MET A 507 -12.25 6.64 5.43
CA MET A 507 -13.03 5.85 4.47
C MET A 507 -14.52 5.78 4.85
N ILE A 508 -14.83 5.69 6.14
CA ILE A 508 -16.21 5.63 6.63
C ILE A 508 -16.92 7.00 6.49
N THR A 509 -16.20 8.11 6.69
CA THR A 509 -16.82 9.43 6.87
C THR A 509 -16.76 10.33 5.63
N SER A 510 -15.73 10.17 4.79
CA SER A 510 -15.48 11.06 3.64
C SER A 510 -16.40 10.77 2.45
N GLY A 511 -16.92 9.55 2.32
CA GLY A 511 -17.80 9.17 1.22
C GLY A 511 -17.06 8.84 -0.07
N GLN A 512 -17.79 8.27 -1.03
CA GLN A 512 -17.22 7.61 -2.22
C GLN A 512 -17.75 8.20 -3.53
N ARG A 513 -17.17 7.79 -4.66
CA ARG A 513 -17.82 7.95 -5.97
C ARG A 513 -19.19 7.27 -5.93
N HIS A 514 -20.20 7.98 -6.42
CA HIS A 514 -21.57 7.46 -6.50
C HIS A 514 -21.60 6.19 -7.34
N SER A 515 -22.31 5.17 -6.86
CA SER A 515 -22.65 4.00 -7.65
C SER A 515 -23.69 4.37 -8.70
N PHE A 516 -23.62 3.73 -9.86
CA PHE A 516 -24.55 3.98 -10.97
C PHE A 516 -25.27 2.69 -11.36
N LEU A 517 -26.57 2.83 -11.62
CA LEU A 517 -27.40 1.83 -12.26
C LEU A 517 -27.81 2.34 -13.64
N GLY A 518 -27.19 1.81 -14.69
CA GLY A 518 -27.51 2.14 -16.07
C GLY A 518 -28.48 1.13 -16.66
N LYS A 519 -29.71 1.57 -16.96
CA LYS A 519 -30.68 0.82 -17.77
C LYS A 519 -30.67 1.39 -19.19
N TYR A 520 -30.30 0.60 -20.18
CA TYR A 520 -30.23 1.05 -21.57
C TYR A 520 -30.91 0.05 -22.51
N LYS A 521 -31.51 0.58 -23.58
CA LYS A 521 -32.07 -0.20 -24.69
C LYS A 521 -31.44 0.31 -25.98
N ASN A 522 -30.64 -0.53 -26.63
CA ASN A 522 -29.96 -0.19 -27.87
C ASN A 522 -30.71 -0.80 -29.06
N GLY A 523 -31.12 0.03 -30.02
CA GLY A 523 -31.70 -0.40 -31.29
C GLY A 523 -30.65 -0.25 -32.38
N ARG A 524 -30.19 -1.37 -32.95
CA ARG A 524 -29.28 -1.36 -34.10
C ARG A 524 -30.08 -1.71 -35.35
N GLY A 525 -30.32 -0.72 -36.21
CA GLY A 525 -30.76 -0.97 -37.57
C GLY A 525 -29.58 -1.51 -38.38
N SER A 526 -29.76 -2.63 -39.08
CA SER A 526 -28.95 -2.94 -40.25
C SER A 526 -29.36 -1.95 -41.34
N GLN A 527 -28.45 -1.06 -41.76
CA GLN A 527 -28.66 -0.37 -43.03
C GLN A 527 -28.61 -1.40 -44.17
N PRO A 528 -29.46 -1.22 -45.20
CA PRO A 528 -29.73 -2.23 -46.23
C PRO A 528 -28.52 -2.62 -47.07
#